data_AF-A0A376Y7J9-F1
#
_entry.id   AF-A0A376Y7J9-F1
#
_cell.length_a   1.000
_cell.length_b   1.000
_cell.length_c   1.000
_cell.angle_alpha   90.00
_cell.angle_beta   90.00
_cell.angle_gamma   90.00
#
_symmetry.space_group_name_H-M   'P 1'
#
loop_
_entity.id
_entity.type
_entity.pdbx_description
1 polymer ?
#
loop_
_entity_poly.entity_id
_entity_poly.type
_entity_poly.pdbx_seq_one_letter_code
_entity_poly.pdbx_strand_id
1 'polypeptide(L)'
;MIERTLEDDVEVIELSVPAVLCVTSDINVPRIPSMKAILGAGKKPVNQWQASDIDWSQSAPLAELVGIRVPPQTERKHIIIDNDSPEAIAELAEHLKKALN
;
A
#
# COMPACT_ATOMS: atom_id res chain seq x y z
N MET A 1 -11.17 20.10 4.83
CA MET A 1 -10.54 19.99 3.51
C MET A 1 -9.54 18.85 3.58
N ILE A 2 -9.69 17.86 2.71
CA ILE A 2 -8.85 16.66 2.62
C ILE A 2 -8.42 16.51 1.17
N GLU A 3 -7.17 16.12 0.96
CA GLU A 3 -6.63 15.83 -0.36
C GLU A 3 -6.67 14.31 -0.60
N ARG A 4 -7.18 13.91 -1.76
CA ARG A 4 -7.17 12.53 -2.23
C ARG A 4 -6.42 12.47 -3.55
N THR A 5 -5.26 11.84 -3.53
CA THR A 5 -4.45 11.60 -4.72
C THR A 5 -5.06 10.44 -5.52
N LEU A 6 -5.31 10.68 -6.81
CA LEU A 6 -5.64 9.68 -7.82
C LEU A 6 -4.44 9.52 -8.76
N GLU A 7 -4.56 8.68 -9.79
CA GLU A 7 -3.48 8.41 -10.74
C GLU A 7 -3.03 9.67 -11.49
N ASP A 8 -3.98 10.51 -11.90
CA ASP A 8 -3.73 11.65 -12.76
C ASP A 8 -3.88 13.02 -12.05
N ASP A 9 -4.65 13.08 -10.95
CA ASP A 9 -5.08 14.33 -10.32
C ASP A 9 -5.17 14.23 -8.78
N VAL A 10 -5.32 15.39 -8.13
CA VAL A 10 -5.61 15.50 -6.69
C VAL A 10 -6.98 16.12 -6.48
N GLU A 11 -7.89 15.36 -5.86
CA GLU A 11 -9.20 15.84 -5.47
C GLU A 11 -9.11 16.55 -4.11
N VAL A 12 -9.75 17.71 -4.00
CA VAL A 12 -9.87 18.40 -2.71
C VAL A 12 -11.31 18.36 -2.23
N ILE A 13 -11.51 17.67 -1.10
CA ILE A 13 -12.84 17.30 -0.61
C ILE A 13 -13.13 18.03 0.70
N GLU A 14 -14.31 18.64 0.79
CA GLU A 14 -14.90 19.13 2.03
C GLU A 14 -16.02 18.20 2.47
N LEU A 15 -16.06 17.86 3.76
CA LEU A 15 -17.01 16.89 4.31
C LEU A 15 -17.42 17.27 5.72
N SER A 16 -18.69 17.00 6.00
CA SER A 16 -19.28 17.20 7.33
C SER A 16 -18.95 16.01 8.23
N VAL A 17 -18.74 16.28 9.52
CA VAL A 17 -18.49 15.26 10.54
C VAL A 17 -19.81 14.76 11.15
N PRO A 18 -19.94 13.47 11.53
CA PRO A 18 -18.89 12.45 11.60
C PRO A 18 -18.59 11.80 10.23
N ALA A 19 -17.30 11.51 9.99
CA ALA A 19 -16.84 10.89 8.76
C ALA A 19 -15.73 9.86 9.02
N VAL A 20 -15.57 8.91 8.10
CA VAL A 20 -14.54 7.87 8.14
C VAL A 20 -13.59 8.09 6.96
N LEU A 21 -12.28 8.08 7.24
CA LEU A 21 -11.23 8.28 6.25
C LEU A 21 -10.26 7.11 6.30
N CYS A 22 -9.97 6.52 5.14
CA CYS A 22 -8.85 5.61 4.95
C CYS A 22 -7.66 6.43 4.45
N VAL A 23 -6.49 6.24 5.08
CA VAL A 23 -5.28 6.97 4.73
C VAL A 23 -4.24 6.02 4.13
N THR A 24 -3.45 6.53 3.19
CA THR A 24 -2.33 5.83 2.58
C THR A 24 -1.05 6.02 3.39
N SER A 25 -0.06 5.15 3.21
CA SER A 25 1.18 5.15 4.02
C SER A 25 2.06 6.38 3.83
N ASP A 26 1.87 7.12 2.74
CA ASP A 26 2.58 8.33 2.36
C ASP A 26 1.96 9.61 2.96
N ILE A 27 0.85 9.50 3.70
CA ILE A 27 0.18 10.67 4.32
C ILE A 27 1.12 11.47 5.24
N ASN A 28 2.08 10.81 5.89
CA ASN A 28 3.11 11.46 6.69
C ASN A 28 4.33 10.57 6.91
N VAL A 29 5.35 11.12 7.58
CA VAL A 29 6.45 10.36 8.16
C VAL A 29 6.19 10.16 9.67
N PRO A 30 5.92 8.93 10.14
CA PRO A 30 5.67 8.66 11.54
C PRO A 30 6.88 9.04 12.41
N ARG A 31 6.62 9.66 13.57
CA ARG A 31 7.69 10.03 14.51
C ARG A 31 8.21 8.80 15.24
N ILE A 32 9.53 8.73 15.43
CA ILE A 32 10.15 7.72 16.27
C ILE A 32 9.79 7.99 17.74
N PRO A 33 9.25 7.00 18.47
CA PRO A 33 8.88 7.18 19.87
C PRO A 33 10.12 7.29 20.77
N SER A 34 10.03 8.11 21.83
CA SER A 34 11.07 8.18 22.86
C SER A 34 10.94 7.03 23.87
N MET A 35 12.03 6.72 24.59
CA MET A 35 12.01 5.73 25.67
C MET A 35 10.90 5.99 26.71
N LYS A 36 10.68 7.27 27.06
CA LYS A 36 9.61 7.68 27.98
C LYS A 36 8.22 7.37 27.42
N ALA A 37 8.00 7.59 26.12
CA ALA A 37 6.72 7.30 25.47
C ALA A 37 6.43 5.80 25.43
N ILE A 38 7.46 4.98 25.14
CA ILE A 38 7.35 3.51 25.12
C ILE A 38 6.98 2.98 26.52
N LEU A 39 7.74 3.36 27.55
CA LEU A 39 7.47 2.94 28.93
C LEU A 39 6.13 3.46 29.45
N GLY A 40 5.71 4.66 29.02
CA GLY A 40 4.41 5.23 29.35
C GLY A 40 3.25 4.47 28.69
N ALA A 41 3.39 4.08 27.42
CA ALA A 41 2.39 3.30 26.70
C ALA A 41 2.19 1.92 27.33
N GLY A 42 3.28 1.24 27.70
CA GLY A 42 3.22 -0.08 28.33
C GLY A 42 2.52 -0.11 29.71
N LYS A 43 2.37 1.04 30.37
CA LYS A 43 1.64 1.16 31.65
C LYS A 43 0.14 1.44 31.48
N LYS A 44 -0.31 1.81 30.28
CA LYS A 44 -1.72 2.12 30.05
C LYS A 44 -2.53 0.82 30.06
N PRO A 45 -3.71 0.80 30.71
CA PRO A 45 -4.59 -0.36 30.64
C PRO A 45 -5.01 -0.60 29.19
N VAL A 46 -4.94 -1.87 28.76
CA VAL A 46 -5.42 -2.31 27.45
C VAL A 46 -6.76 -3.01 27.67
N ASN A 47 -7.83 -2.40 27.16
CA ASN A 47 -9.16 -2.99 27.21
C ASN A 47 -9.30 -3.96 26.03
N GLN A 48 -9.34 -5.25 26.31
CA GLN A 48 -9.64 -6.27 25.31
C GLN A 48 -11.15 -6.44 25.23
N TRP A 49 -11.70 -6.23 24.04
CA TRP A 49 -13.13 -6.41 23.77
C TRP A 49 -13.33 -7.72 23.01
N GLN A 50 -14.36 -8.45 23.41
CA GLN A 50 -14.92 -9.58 22.69
C GLN A 50 -16.11 -9.13 21.83
N ALA A 51 -16.48 -9.95 20.85
CA ALA A 51 -17.67 -9.71 20.03
C ALA A 51 -18.94 -9.54 20.89
N SER A 52 -19.06 -10.31 21.97
CA SER A 52 -20.17 -10.24 22.92
C SER A 52 -20.24 -8.92 23.68
N ASP A 53 -19.12 -8.21 23.83
CA ASP A 53 -19.08 -6.94 24.56
C ASP A 53 -19.71 -5.79 23.76
N ILE A 54 -19.95 -6.00 22.46
CA ILE A 54 -20.56 -5.03 21.53
C ILE A 54 -21.78 -5.61 20.79
N ASP A 55 -22.34 -6.73 21.27
CA ASP A 55 -23.47 -7.43 20.64
C ASP A 55 -23.23 -7.76 19.15
N TRP A 56 -21.97 -7.95 18.75
CA TRP A 56 -21.63 -8.25 17.37
C TRP A 56 -21.74 -9.76 17.10
N SER A 57 -22.31 -10.09 15.94
CA SER A 57 -22.37 -11.45 15.42
C SER A 57 -21.89 -11.50 13.97
N GLN A 58 -21.21 -12.58 13.60
CA GLN A 58 -20.68 -12.74 12.26
C GLN A 58 -21.82 -13.02 11.27
N SER A 59 -21.88 -12.21 10.20
CA SER A 59 -22.78 -12.46 9.07
C SER A 59 -22.25 -13.56 8.15
N ALA A 60 -23.14 -14.14 7.32
CA ALA A 60 -22.73 -15.09 6.30
C ALA A 60 -21.70 -14.45 5.34
N PRO A 61 -20.56 -15.13 5.06
CA PRO A 61 -19.56 -14.60 4.15
C PRO A 61 -20.10 -14.53 2.71
N LEU A 62 -19.80 -13.45 2.00
CA LEU A 62 -20.16 -13.27 0.59
C LEU A 62 -19.07 -13.73 -0.40
N ALA A 63 -17.88 -14.03 0.11
CA ALA A 63 -16.74 -14.50 -0.67
C ALA A 63 -15.93 -15.51 0.16
N GLU A 64 -15.30 -16.46 -0.52
CA GLU A 64 -14.42 -17.45 0.10
C GLU A 64 -13.04 -17.46 -0.56
N LEU A 65 -12.01 -17.76 0.22
CA LEU A 65 -10.66 -17.92 -0.29
C LEU A 65 -10.54 -19.27 -1.02
N VAL A 66 -10.48 -19.23 -2.34
CA VAL A 66 -10.41 -20.45 -3.18
C VAL A 66 -8.99 -21.04 -3.24
N GLY A 67 -7.94 -20.22 -3.05
CA GLY A 67 -6.56 -20.69 -3.01
C GLY A 67 -5.52 -19.59 -3.15
N ILE A 68 -4.26 -19.94 -2.85
CA ILE A 68 -3.11 -19.04 -2.95
C ILE A 68 -2.12 -19.67 -3.94
N ARG A 69 -1.65 -18.91 -4.93
CA ARG A 69 -0.68 -19.36 -5.94
C ARG A 69 0.48 -18.40 -6.02
N VAL A 70 1.70 -18.94 -6.12
CA VAL A 70 2.92 -18.15 -6.34
C VAL A 70 3.15 -18.03 -7.84
N PRO A 71 3.33 -16.81 -8.40
CA PRO A 71 3.69 -16.64 -9.80
C PRO A 71 5.01 -17.35 -10.15
N PRO A 72 5.16 -17.88 -11.37
CA PRO A 72 6.43 -18.47 -11.79
C PRO A 72 7.54 -17.41 -11.74
N GLN A 73 8.68 -17.77 -11.14
CA GLN A 73 9.85 -16.89 -11.13
C GLN A 73 10.49 -16.88 -12.52
N THR A 74 10.79 -15.68 -13.03
CA THR A 74 11.60 -15.50 -14.24
C THR A 74 12.94 -14.93 -13.85
N GLU A 75 14.03 -15.48 -14.39
CA GLU A 75 15.36 -14.93 -14.16
C GLU A 75 15.49 -13.52 -14.73
N ARG A 76 16.17 -12.63 -14.01
CA ARG A 76 16.49 -11.29 -14.54
C ARG A 76 17.35 -11.44 -15.78
N LYS A 77 16.89 -10.91 -16.92
CA LYS A 77 17.61 -10.96 -18.20
C LYS A 77 19.01 -10.33 -18.16
N HIS A 78 19.26 -9.39 -17.24
CA HIS A 78 20.56 -8.74 -17.02
C HIS A 78 21.21 -8.18 -18.31
N ILE A 79 20.40 -7.60 -19.17
CA ILE A 79 20.86 -6.94 -20.40
C ILE A 79 21.35 -5.54 -20.01
N ILE A 80 22.63 -5.26 -20.28
CA ILE A 80 23.28 -3.96 -20.03
C ILE A 80 23.69 -3.40 -21.37
N ILE A 81 23.29 -2.15 -21.64
CA ILE A 81 23.67 -1.39 -22.82
C ILE A 81 24.55 -0.23 -22.32
N ASP A 82 25.80 -0.18 -22.76
CA ASP A 82 26.88 0.61 -22.14
C ASP A 82 27.36 1.81 -22.99
N ASN A 83 26.57 2.21 -23.99
CA ASN A 83 26.88 3.33 -24.88
C ASN A 83 25.62 4.07 -25.34
N ASP A 84 25.80 5.23 -25.97
CA ASP A 84 24.75 6.16 -26.42
C ASP A 84 24.64 6.24 -27.96
N SER A 85 25.16 5.24 -28.67
CA SER A 85 25.03 5.16 -30.13
C SER A 85 23.55 5.06 -30.55
N PRO A 86 23.17 5.57 -31.73
CA PRO A 86 21.81 5.41 -32.27
C PRO A 86 21.34 3.94 -32.29
N GLU A 87 22.27 3.01 -32.53
CA GLU A 87 22.04 1.56 -32.54
C GLU A 87 21.69 1.02 -31.15
N ALA A 88 22.44 1.43 -30.12
CA ALA A 88 22.18 1.06 -28.73
C ALA A 88 20.82 1.59 -28.22
N ILE A 89 20.42 2.79 -28.64
CA ILE A 89 19.10 3.36 -28.33
C ILE A 89 17.99 2.53 -29.01
N ALA A 90 18.19 2.11 -30.26
CA ALA A 90 17.24 1.25 -30.96
C ALA A 90 17.12 -0.13 -30.29
N GLU A 91 18.24 -0.72 -29.86
CA GLU A 91 18.28 -1.97 -29.10
C GLU A 91 17.50 -1.87 -27.79
N LEU A 92 17.70 -0.79 -27.03
CA LEU A 92 16.94 -0.51 -25.80
C LEU A 92 15.43 -0.45 -26.08
N ALA A 93 15.01 0.30 -27.11
CA ALA A 93 13.61 0.44 -27.47
C ALA A 93 12.96 -0.91 -27.83
N GLU A 94 13.68 -1.78 -28.55
CA GLU A 94 13.21 -3.12 -28.87
C GLU A 94 13.09 -4.02 -27.64
N HIS A 95 14.02 -3.94 -26.70
CA HIS A 95 13.92 -4.68 -25.44
C HIS A 95 12.74 -4.23 -24.58
N LEU A 96 12.43 -2.93 -24.53
CA LEU A 96 11.28 -2.39 -23.81
C LEU A 96 9.95 -2.80 -24.44
N LYS A 97 9.82 -2.72 -25.78
CA LYS A 97 8.61 -3.17 -26.49
C LYS A 97 8.31 -4.65 -26.24
N LYS A 98 9.34 -5.50 -26.20
CA LYS A 98 9.21 -6.93 -25.89
C LYS A 98 8.86 -7.23 -24.42
N ALA A 99 8.98 -6.25 -23.52
CA ALA A 99 8.66 -6.40 -22.11
C ALA A 99 7.27 -5.85 -21.73
N LEU A 100 6.71 -4.96 -22.54
CA LEU A 100 5.38 -4.37 -22.35
C LEU A 100 4.25 -5.20 -22.99
N ASN A 101 4.56 -6.06 -23.95
CA ASN A 101 3.66 -7.06 -24.54
C ASN A 101 3.80 -8.40 -23.82
#